data_AF-A0A2G6WJ94-F1
#
_entry.id   AF-A0A2G6WJ94-F1
#
_cell.length_a   1.000
_cell.length_b   1.000
_cell.length_c   1.000
_cell.angle_alpha   90.00
_cell.angle_beta   90.00
_cell.angle_gamma   90.00
#
_symmetry.space_group_name_H-M   'P 1'
#
loop_
_entity.id
_entity.type
_entity.pdbx_description
1 polymer ?
#
loop_
_entity_poly.entity_id
_entity_poly.type
_entity_poly.pdbx_seq_one_letter_code
_entity_poly.pdbx_strand_id
1 'polypeptide(L)'
;MYIGLAIVIILFSVYYYWQNRYVELHPVLVNEDLRAPVLFPETFNNQLFKIAKPNEIPPNFYKNIKWVLEREHQEYIVKNGVIYIRYKYMNDYEMIWNHTTKTNNLEWFKSQRRMDSINREYKNTAELDRIIKGFHN
;
A
#
# COMPACT_ATOMS: atom_id res chain seq x y z
N MET A 1 -29.76 29.35 12.63
CA MET A 1 -28.39 28.99 13.05
C MET A 1 -28.14 27.48 13.16
N TYR A 2 -29.14 26.64 13.51
CA TYR A 2 -28.97 25.18 13.64
C TYR A 2 -28.81 24.40 12.32
N ILE A 3 -29.37 24.91 11.22
CA ILE A 3 -29.30 24.23 9.90
C ILE A 3 -27.85 24.15 9.39
N GLY A 4 -27.06 25.22 9.57
CA GLY A 4 -25.66 25.24 9.16
C GLY A 4 -24.82 24.19 9.91
N LEU A 5 -25.01 24.09 11.23
CA LEU A 5 -24.31 23.10 12.05
C LEU A 5 -24.69 21.66 11.66
N ALA A 6 -25.98 21.41 11.40
CA ALA A 6 -26.45 20.11 10.94
C ALA A 6 -25.81 19.71 9.59
N ILE A 7 -25.71 20.64 8.64
CA ILE A 7 -25.04 20.40 7.35
C ILE A 7 -23.56 20.04 7.55
N VAL A 8 -22.84 20.78 8.40
CA VAL A 8 -21.42 20.49 8.67
C VAL A 8 -21.23 19.11 9.28
N ILE A 9 -22.08 18.71 10.23
CA ILE A 9 -22.02 17.37 10.85
C ILE A 9 -22.25 16.28 9.81
N ILE A 10 -23.23 16.46 8.90
CA ILE A 10 -23.51 15.51 7.83
C ILE A 10 -22.33 15.41 6.87
N LEU A 11 -21.79 16.54 6.40
CA LEU A 11 -20.64 16.57 5.49
C LEU A 11 -19.42 15.89 6.12
N PHE A 12 -19.14 16.16 7.40
CA PHE A 12 -18.04 15.55 8.12
C PHE A 12 -18.24 14.04 8.31
N SER A 13 -19.48 13.61 8.60
CA SER A 13 -19.81 12.19 8.74
C SER A 13 -19.64 11.44 7.41
N VAL A 14 -20.11 12.02 6.31
CA VAL A 14 -19.94 11.46 4.96
C VAL A 14 -18.45 11.38 4.61
N TYR A 15 -17.69 12.45 4.84
CA TYR A 15 -16.25 12.47 4.60
C TYR A 15 -15.53 11.39 5.43
N TYR A 16 -15.82 11.32 6.73
CA TYR A 16 -15.21 10.33 7.63
C TYR A 16 -15.55 8.90 7.22
N TYR A 17 -16.81 8.64 6.86
CA TYR A 17 -17.24 7.34 6.33
C TYR A 17 -16.46 6.98 5.07
N TRP A 18 -16.32 7.92 4.14
CA TRP A 18 -15.65 7.68 2.86
C TRP A 18 -14.16 7.35 3.04
N GLN A 19 -13.46 8.09 3.91
CA GLN A 19 -12.03 7.88 4.19
C GLN A 19 -11.73 6.54 4.89
N ASN A 20 -12.67 6.04 5.70
CA ASN A 20 -12.48 4.81 6.48
C ASN A 20 -13.04 3.54 5.81
N ARG A 21 -13.65 3.67 4.62
CA ARG A 21 -14.11 2.53 3.84
C ARG A 21 -12.92 1.69 3.38
N TYR A 22 -13.04 0.37 3.47
CA TYR A 22 -12.05 -0.56 2.93
C TYR A 22 -12.23 -0.72 1.41
N VAL A 23 -11.13 -0.57 0.68
CA VAL A 23 -11.04 -0.73 -0.77
C VAL A 23 -9.93 -1.73 -1.10
N GLU A 24 -10.06 -2.38 -2.26
CA GLU A 24 -9.09 -3.37 -2.71
C GLU A 24 -7.73 -2.71 -2.90
N LEU A 25 -6.69 -3.40 -2.40
CA LEU A 25 -5.32 -2.94 -2.56
C LEU A 25 -4.83 -3.28 -3.97
N HIS A 26 -4.52 -2.24 -4.72
CA HIS A 26 -3.87 -2.35 -6.02
C HIS A 26 -2.43 -1.85 -5.97
N PRO A 27 -1.50 -2.48 -6.72
CA PRO A 27 -0.14 -2.00 -6.82
C PRO A 27 -0.10 -0.63 -7.51
N VAL A 28 0.82 0.21 -7.04
CA VAL A 28 1.06 1.54 -7.62
C VAL A 28 2.46 1.57 -8.21
N LEU A 29 2.58 2.13 -9.40
CA LEU A 29 3.82 2.26 -10.18
C LEU A 29 4.11 3.73 -10.49
N VAL A 30 5.36 4.02 -10.85
CA VAL A 30 5.71 5.34 -11.38
C VAL A 30 5.03 5.52 -12.74
N ASN A 31 4.52 6.71 -12.97
CA ASN A 31 3.93 7.12 -14.23
C ASN A 31 5.04 7.64 -15.16
N GLU A 32 5.49 6.79 -16.08
CA GLU A 32 6.54 7.12 -17.06
C GLU A 32 6.03 8.03 -18.20
N ASP A 33 4.71 8.12 -18.38
CA ASP A 33 4.04 8.87 -19.47
C ASP A 33 3.68 10.32 -19.08
N LEU A 34 4.55 11.00 -18.35
CA LEU A 34 4.40 12.44 -18.01
C LEU A 34 4.60 13.33 -19.25
N ARG A 35 3.68 13.24 -20.22
CA ARG A 35 3.60 14.13 -21.39
C ARG A 35 2.66 15.32 -21.17
N ALA A 36 1.92 15.35 -20.07
CA ALA A 36 0.94 16.39 -19.78
C ALA A 36 1.56 17.53 -18.95
N PRO A 37 1.35 18.81 -19.32
CA PRO A 37 1.81 19.94 -18.52
C PRO A 37 1.12 19.95 -17.16
N VAL A 38 1.91 20.08 -16.10
CA VAL A 38 1.43 20.03 -14.73
C VAL A 38 0.78 21.37 -14.37
N LEU A 39 -0.54 21.38 -14.25
CA LEU A 39 -1.31 22.61 -13.97
C LEU A 39 -1.43 22.91 -12.46
N PHE A 40 -1.17 21.95 -11.56
CA PHE A 40 -1.37 22.11 -10.10
C PHE A 40 -0.32 21.35 -9.25
N PRO A 41 0.48 22.05 -8.42
CA PRO A 41 1.53 21.44 -7.60
C PRO A 41 1.01 20.62 -6.40
N GLU A 42 -0.21 20.85 -5.91
CA GLU A 42 -0.79 20.06 -4.80
C GLU A 42 -1.21 18.63 -5.25
N THR A 43 -1.45 18.41 -6.55
CA THR A 43 -1.72 17.09 -7.13
C THR A 43 -0.47 16.40 -7.71
N PHE A 44 0.71 17.02 -7.59
CA PHE A 44 1.94 16.58 -8.25
C PHE A 44 2.31 15.13 -7.89
N ASN A 45 2.23 14.77 -6.60
CA ASN A 45 2.53 13.43 -6.14
C ASN A 45 1.62 12.38 -6.80
N ASN A 46 0.32 12.65 -6.92
CA ASN A 46 -0.60 11.70 -7.56
C ASN A 46 -0.44 11.60 -9.08
N GLN A 47 0.19 12.57 -9.74
CA GLN A 47 0.46 12.52 -11.18
C GLN A 47 1.72 11.71 -11.52
N LEU A 48 2.67 11.63 -10.58
CA LEU A 48 3.90 10.81 -10.69
C LEU A 48 3.64 9.32 -10.57
N PHE A 49 2.45 8.92 -10.10
CA PHE A 49 2.11 7.54 -9.84
C PHE A 49 0.83 7.13 -10.56
N LYS A 50 0.74 5.86 -10.93
CA LYS A 50 -0.46 5.25 -11.51
C LYS A 50 -0.76 3.92 -10.84
N ILE A 51 -2.03 3.57 -10.74
CA ILE A 51 -2.43 2.21 -10.37
C ILE A 51 -2.03 1.28 -11.52
N ALA A 52 -1.34 0.18 -11.23
CA ALA A 52 -0.87 -0.74 -12.25
C ALA A 52 -2.04 -1.43 -12.95
N LYS A 53 -1.98 -1.52 -14.27
CA LYS A 53 -2.91 -2.36 -15.04
C LYS A 53 -2.60 -3.85 -14.78
N PRO A 54 -3.53 -4.78 -15.05
CA PRO A 54 -3.32 -6.21 -14.80
C PRO A 54 -2.04 -6.81 -15.41
N ASN A 55 -1.59 -6.29 -16.55
CA ASN A 55 -0.36 -6.69 -17.24
C ASN A 55 0.92 -6.01 -16.72
N GLU A 56 0.79 -4.97 -15.90
CA GLU A 56 1.89 -4.20 -15.30
C GLU A 56 2.13 -4.61 -13.84
N ILE A 57 1.32 -5.52 -13.28
CA ILE A 57 1.42 -5.92 -11.87
C ILE A 57 2.76 -6.62 -11.60
N PRO A 58 3.55 -6.14 -10.63
CA PRO A 58 4.79 -6.81 -10.26
C PRO A 58 4.54 -8.26 -9.80
N PRO A 59 5.37 -9.23 -10.22
CA PRO A 59 5.07 -10.66 -10.11
C PRO A 59 4.94 -11.15 -8.65
N ASN A 60 5.65 -10.51 -7.72
CA ASN A 60 5.63 -10.89 -6.31
C ASN A 60 4.68 -10.04 -5.46
N PHE A 61 3.92 -9.13 -6.05
CA PHE A 61 3.06 -8.20 -5.32
C PHE A 61 2.05 -8.93 -4.43
N TYR A 62 1.07 -9.65 -5.01
CA TYR A 62 0.04 -10.32 -4.23
C TYR A 62 0.58 -11.44 -3.33
N LYS A 63 1.73 -12.02 -3.67
CA LYS A 63 2.39 -13.06 -2.85
C LYS A 63 2.97 -12.48 -1.56
N ASN A 64 3.61 -11.31 -1.64
CA ASN A 64 4.42 -10.78 -0.55
C ASN A 64 3.80 -9.55 0.14
N ILE A 65 2.80 -8.90 -0.46
CA ILE A 65 2.23 -7.65 0.06
C ILE A 65 1.65 -7.78 1.47
N LYS A 66 1.04 -8.93 1.79
CA LYS A 66 0.57 -9.21 3.15
C LYS A 66 1.70 -9.06 4.18
N TRP A 67 2.85 -9.65 3.88
CA TRP A 67 4.01 -9.64 4.75
C TRP A 67 4.57 -8.22 4.90
N VAL A 68 4.63 -7.46 3.79
CA VAL A 68 5.04 -6.04 3.81
C VAL A 68 4.12 -5.22 4.72
N LEU A 69 2.80 -5.34 4.56
CA LEU A 69 1.84 -4.59 5.37
C LEU A 69 1.91 -4.94 6.85
N GLU A 70 2.07 -6.23 7.19
CA GLU A 70 2.23 -6.67 8.58
C GLU A 70 3.47 -6.06 9.24
N ARG A 71 4.60 -6.00 8.51
CA ARG A 71 5.87 -5.46 9.00
C ARG A 71 5.85 -3.95 9.17
N GLU A 72 5.09 -3.26 8.34
CA GLU A 72 4.93 -1.81 8.42
C GLU A 72 3.75 -1.40 9.32
N HIS A 73 3.17 -2.36 10.04
CA HIS A 73 2.02 -2.15 10.93
C HIS A 73 0.83 -1.47 10.25
N GLN A 74 0.67 -1.71 8.96
CA GLN A 74 -0.39 -1.11 8.18
C GLN A 74 -1.70 -1.88 8.39
N GLU A 75 -2.77 -1.15 8.68
CA GLU A 75 -4.09 -1.77 8.87
C GLU A 75 -4.67 -2.28 7.55
N TYR A 76 -4.95 -3.58 7.49
CA TYR A 76 -5.58 -4.21 6.35
C TYR A 76 -6.59 -5.27 6.81
N ILE A 77 -7.50 -5.65 5.92
CA ILE A 77 -8.38 -6.81 6.10
C ILE A 77 -8.26 -7.74 4.91
N VAL A 78 -8.41 -9.04 5.14
CA VAL A 78 -8.44 -10.05 4.08
C VAL A 78 -9.86 -10.54 3.89
N LYS A 79 -10.38 -10.48 2.66
CA LYS A 79 -11.67 -11.06 2.28
C LYS A 79 -11.48 -11.90 1.04
N ASN A 80 -11.85 -13.17 1.09
CA ASN A 80 -11.72 -14.12 -0.05
C ASN A 80 -10.30 -14.16 -0.66
N GLY A 81 -9.26 -14.03 0.17
CA GLY A 81 -7.86 -13.98 -0.29
C GLY A 81 -7.41 -12.64 -0.88
N VAL A 82 -8.30 -11.66 -1.01
CA VAL A 82 -8.00 -10.31 -1.48
C VAL A 82 -7.75 -9.40 -0.27
N ILE A 83 -6.72 -8.56 -0.38
CA ILE A 83 -6.32 -7.62 0.67
C ILE A 83 -7.01 -6.28 0.41
N TYR A 84 -7.63 -5.76 1.46
CA TYR A 84 -8.28 -4.45 1.45
C TYR A 84 -7.63 -3.54 2.48
N ILE A 85 -7.43 -2.29 2.12
CA ILE A 85 -6.90 -1.23 3.00
C ILE A 85 -7.89 -0.07 3.07
N ARG A 86 -7.75 0.81 4.07
CA ARG A 86 -8.63 2.00 4.14
C ARG A 86 -8.39 2.91 2.95
N TYR A 87 -9.47 3.50 2.44
CA TYR A 87 -9.46 4.38 1.27
C TYR A 87 -8.45 5.52 1.41
N LYS A 88 -8.37 6.15 2.60
CA LYS A 88 -7.38 7.21 2.89
C LYS A 88 -5.94 6.78 2.61
N TYR A 89 -5.60 5.52 2.86
CA TYR A 89 -4.27 4.95 2.67
C TYR A 89 -4.04 4.56 1.21
N MET A 90 -5.07 4.04 0.54
CA MET A 90 -4.99 3.72 -0.89
C MET A 90 -4.76 4.97 -1.75
N ASN A 91 -5.27 6.11 -1.31
CA ASN A 91 -5.07 7.41 -1.96
C ASN A 91 -3.69 8.04 -1.73
N ASP A 92 -2.88 7.48 -0.83
CA ASP A 92 -1.49 7.87 -0.66
C ASP A 92 -0.63 7.02 -1.61
N TYR A 93 -0.56 7.46 -2.86
CA TYR A 93 0.10 6.71 -3.93
C TYR A 93 1.59 6.49 -3.68
N GLU A 94 2.26 7.41 -3.01
CA GLU A 94 3.67 7.27 -2.65
C GLU A 94 3.87 6.12 -1.65
N MET A 95 3.03 6.06 -0.60
CA MET A 95 3.06 4.97 0.36
C MET A 95 2.74 3.61 -0.29
N ILE A 96 1.68 3.55 -1.12
CA ILE A 96 1.35 2.29 -1.81
C ILE A 96 2.44 1.88 -2.79
N TRP A 97 3.06 2.83 -3.50
CA TRP A 97 4.21 2.57 -4.35
C TRP A 97 5.40 2.02 -3.56
N ASN A 98 5.71 2.59 -2.39
CA ASN A 98 6.76 2.10 -1.51
C ASN A 98 6.49 0.66 -1.03
N HIS A 99 5.25 0.34 -0.64
CA HIS A 99 4.87 -1.04 -0.33
C HIS A 99 5.02 -1.95 -1.56
N THR A 100 4.55 -1.48 -2.72
CA THR A 100 4.61 -2.22 -4.00
C THR A 100 6.04 -2.55 -4.38
N THR A 101 6.96 -1.59 -4.31
CA THR A 101 8.39 -1.81 -4.63
C THR A 101 9.06 -2.77 -3.64
N LYS A 102 8.75 -2.67 -2.33
CA LYS A 102 9.25 -3.60 -1.32
C LYS A 102 8.86 -5.06 -1.58
N THR A 103 7.67 -5.32 -2.12
CA THR A 103 7.24 -6.71 -2.43
C THR A 103 8.16 -7.43 -3.42
N ASN A 104 8.92 -6.68 -4.23
CA ASN A 104 9.87 -7.22 -5.20
C ASN A 104 11.33 -6.89 -4.83
N ASN A 105 11.59 -6.37 -3.63
CA ASN A 105 12.93 -6.00 -3.19
C ASN A 105 13.54 -7.07 -2.27
N LEU A 106 14.35 -7.96 -2.85
CA LEU A 106 15.04 -9.03 -2.12
C LEU A 106 15.93 -8.50 -0.97
N GLU A 107 16.65 -7.40 -1.21
CA GLU A 107 17.56 -6.83 -0.21
C GLU A 107 16.80 -6.26 0.98
N TRP A 108 15.60 -5.73 0.76
CA TRP A 108 14.72 -5.33 1.85
C TRP A 108 14.32 -6.53 2.73
N PHE A 109 13.89 -7.66 2.14
CA PHE A 109 13.57 -8.87 2.92
C PHE A 109 14.79 -9.43 3.68
N LYS A 110 15.98 -9.45 3.06
CA LYS A 110 17.22 -9.85 3.76
C LYS A 110 17.56 -8.92 4.92
N SER A 111 17.37 -7.61 4.75
CA SER A 111 17.57 -6.62 5.80
C SER A 111 16.62 -6.87 6.97
N GLN A 112 15.33 -7.10 6.68
CA GLN A 112 14.35 -7.44 7.72
C GLN A 112 14.72 -8.73 8.47
N ARG A 113 15.19 -9.76 7.75
CA ARG A 113 15.62 -11.03 8.35
C ARG A 113 16.80 -10.83 9.31
N ARG A 114 17.73 -9.95 8.95
CA ARG A 114 18.87 -9.59 9.79
C ARG A 114 18.42 -8.83 11.05
N MET A 115 17.49 -7.90 10.93
CA MET A 115 16.92 -7.16 12.07
C MET A 115 16.23 -8.11 13.06
N ASP A 116 15.43 -9.05 12.56
CA ASP A 116 14.77 -10.08 13.39
C ASP A 116 15.78 -10.91 14.17
N SER A 117 16.89 -11.30 13.52
CA SER A 117 17.96 -12.03 14.19
C SER A 117 18.66 -11.23 15.28
N ILE A 118 18.82 -9.91 15.10
CA ILE A 118 19.43 -9.02 16.09
C ILE A 118 18.48 -8.83 17.28
N ASN A 119 17.21 -8.61 17.00
CA ASN A 119 16.17 -8.39 18.02
C ASN A 119 15.70 -9.67 18.72
N ARG A 120 16.22 -10.84 18.30
CA ARG A 120 15.79 -12.18 18.76
C ARG A 120 14.29 -12.43 18.54
N GLU A 121 13.72 -11.80 17.51
CA GLU A 121 12.33 -11.96 17.11
C GLU A 121 12.23 -13.05 16.05
N TYR A 122 12.01 -14.29 16.49
CA TYR A 122 11.92 -15.43 15.57
C TYR A 122 10.53 -15.64 14.96
N LYS A 123 9.55 -14.81 15.34
CA LYS A 123 8.18 -14.91 14.83
C LYS A 123 8.18 -14.65 13.33
N ASN A 124 7.64 -15.58 12.56
CA ASN A 124 7.55 -15.53 11.09
C ASN A 124 8.88 -15.67 10.32
N THR A 125 9.98 -16.07 10.98
CA THR A 125 11.28 -16.36 10.33
C THR A 125 11.14 -17.37 9.18
N ALA A 126 10.39 -18.45 9.37
CA ALA A 126 10.22 -19.49 8.36
C ALA A 126 9.46 -18.98 7.11
N GLU A 127 8.51 -18.06 7.30
CA GLU A 127 7.78 -17.42 6.20
C GLU A 127 8.70 -16.47 5.43
N LEU A 128 9.49 -15.66 6.14
CA LEU A 128 10.47 -14.78 5.53
C LEU A 128 11.54 -15.54 4.75
N ASP A 129 12.06 -16.64 5.29
CA ASP A 129 13.03 -17.50 4.60
C ASP A 129 12.41 -18.14 3.34
N ARG A 130 11.12 -18.49 3.36
CA ARG A 130 10.39 -18.97 2.16
C ARG A 130 10.27 -17.87 1.11
N ILE A 131 9.92 -16.64 1.52
CA ILE A 131 9.85 -15.49 0.61
C ILE A 131 11.21 -15.26 -0.05
N ILE A 132 12.29 -15.19 0.73
CA ILE A 132 13.66 -14.97 0.23
C ILE A 132 14.09 -16.06 -0.76
N LYS A 133 13.79 -17.34 -0.46
CA LYS A 133 14.07 -18.45 -1.39
C LYS A 133 13.25 -18.34 -2.68
N GLY A 134 12.00 -17.87 -2.59
CA GLY A 134 11.10 -17.68 -3.73
C GLY A 134 11.57 -16.64 -4.75
N PHE A 135 12.51 -15.76 -4.40
CA PHE A 135 13.14 -14.83 -5.36
C PHE A 135 14.19 -15.46 -6.27
N HIS A 136 14.71 -16.64 -5.93
CA HIS A 136 15.78 -17.31 -6.68
C HIS A 136 15.26 -18.38 -7.67
N ASN A 137 13.95 -18.61 -7.68
CA ASN A 137 13.25 -19.50 -8.61
C ASN A 137 12.58 -18.69 -9.71
#